data_AF-A0A926ADY1-F1
#
_entry.id   AF-A0A926ADY1-F1
#
_cell.length_a   1.000
_cell.length_b   1.000
_cell.length_c   1.000
_cell.angle_alpha   90.00
_cell.angle_beta   90.00
_cell.angle_gamma   90.00
#
_symmetry.space_group_name_H-M   'P 1'
#
loop_
_entity.id
_entity.type
_entity.pdbx_description
1 polymer ?
#
loop_
_entity_poly.entity_id
_entity_poly.type
_entity_poly.pdbx_seq_one_letter_code
_entity_poly.pdbx_strand_id
1 'polypeptide(L)'
;VRNFDWRSETDYTPRWEDRTYDLSKLRSADLMLVYWGSPAIAHAMVSFEFDGDQHLAVSIETRKEKTESYSAVQGFFRQYEILYVFADERDIVRVRTHFRNEDVYLYHTNITPDHAKALFMTYARHANRLAETPDWYNAFTSNCATNVVANLRESNPSSIARVNWEILLSGYAGRKAYRNGRLYTGMPFEELQARSHVNAIAHTADNDPNFARAIRVGLPRPDAR
;
A
#
# COMPACT_ATOMS: atom_id res chain seq x y z
N VAL A 1 -8.29 1.79 13.30
CA VAL A 1 -8.35 1.72 11.82
C VAL A 1 -9.02 2.97 11.28
N ARG A 2 -8.38 3.67 10.34
CA ARG A 2 -8.94 4.84 9.64
C ARG A 2 -10.02 4.37 8.66
N ASN A 3 -11.22 4.95 8.71
CA ASN A 3 -12.31 4.62 7.80
C ASN A 3 -13.10 5.87 7.42
N PHE A 4 -12.41 6.86 6.86
CA PHE A 4 -13.00 8.16 6.56
C PHE A 4 -14.08 8.07 5.47
N ASP A 5 -15.14 8.86 5.64
CA ASP A 5 -16.21 8.99 4.65
C ASP A 5 -16.05 10.28 3.86
N TRP A 6 -15.73 10.15 2.57
CA TRP A 6 -15.29 11.25 1.71
C TRP A 6 -16.44 11.84 0.89
N ARG A 7 -16.42 13.17 0.69
CA ARG A 7 -17.32 13.90 -0.23
C ARG A 7 -16.53 14.70 -1.28
N SER A 8 -15.30 15.09 -0.94
CA SER A 8 -14.29 15.64 -1.85
C SER A 8 -12.89 15.35 -1.29
N GLU A 9 -11.83 15.82 -1.94
CA GLU A 9 -10.46 15.72 -1.41
C GLU A 9 -10.29 16.41 -0.03
N THR A 10 -11.11 17.44 0.24
CA THR A 10 -11.00 18.28 1.44
C THR A 10 -12.23 18.27 2.33
N ASP A 11 -13.35 17.73 1.87
CA ASP A 11 -14.57 17.52 2.66
C ASP A 11 -14.78 16.03 2.92
N TYR A 12 -14.67 15.64 4.19
CA TYR A 12 -14.85 14.27 4.64
C TYR A 12 -15.23 14.23 6.12
N THR A 13 -15.86 13.14 6.53
CA THR A 13 -16.16 12.85 7.93
C THR A 13 -15.10 11.90 8.47
N PRO A 14 -14.25 12.35 9.42
CA PRO A 14 -13.31 11.46 10.08
C PRO A 14 -14.03 10.37 10.85
N ARG A 15 -13.59 9.13 10.67
CA ARG A 15 -14.10 7.96 11.41
C ARG A 15 -12.95 7.02 11.71
N TRP A 16 -12.84 6.68 12.99
CA TRP A 16 -11.82 5.78 13.53
C TRP A 16 -12.53 4.60 14.18
N GLU A 17 -12.07 3.40 13.86
CA GLU A 17 -12.68 2.17 14.33
C GLU A 17 -11.66 1.32 15.09
N ASP A 18 -12.10 0.77 16.21
CA ASP A 18 -11.39 -0.29 16.90
C ASP A 18 -11.77 -1.61 16.24
N ARG A 19 -10.78 -2.26 15.61
CA ARG A 19 -10.94 -3.56 14.96
C ARG A 19 -9.91 -4.54 15.51
N THR A 20 -10.33 -5.79 15.69
CA THR A 20 -9.44 -6.89 16.09
C THR A 20 -9.23 -7.81 14.91
N TYR A 21 -7.97 -8.20 14.69
CA TYR A 21 -7.56 -9.08 13.60
C TYR A 21 -6.89 -10.33 14.18
N ASP A 22 -7.37 -11.50 13.76
CA ASP A 22 -6.79 -12.78 14.16
C ASP A 22 -5.64 -13.14 13.23
N LEU A 23 -4.41 -13.08 13.74
CA LEU A 23 -3.20 -13.37 12.95
C LEU A 23 -3.14 -14.82 12.46
N SER A 24 -3.87 -15.75 13.08
CA SER A 24 -3.95 -17.12 12.58
C SER A 24 -4.69 -17.21 11.23
N LYS A 25 -5.56 -16.23 10.97
CA LYS A 25 -6.33 -16.09 9.74
C LYS A 25 -5.65 -15.25 8.66
N LEU A 26 -4.47 -14.67 8.93
CA LEU A 26 -3.73 -13.92 7.90
C LEU A 26 -3.19 -14.87 6.83
N ARG A 27 -3.55 -14.61 5.57
CA ARG A 27 -3.25 -15.49 4.42
C ARG A 27 -2.24 -14.89 3.46
N SER A 28 -2.34 -13.60 3.18
CA SER A 28 -1.51 -12.96 2.15
C SER A 28 -1.31 -11.47 2.42
N ALA A 29 -0.53 -10.84 1.57
CA ALA A 29 -0.44 -9.39 1.47
C ALA A 29 -0.32 -8.98 -0.01
N ASP A 30 -1.19 -8.06 -0.43
CA ASP A 30 -1.18 -7.46 -1.76
C ASP A 30 -0.34 -6.20 -1.79
N LEU A 31 0.27 -5.90 -2.95
CA LEU A 31 0.95 -4.65 -3.21
C LEU A 31 0.00 -3.69 -3.93
N MET A 32 -0.23 -2.50 -3.37
CA MET A 32 -0.91 -1.42 -4.06
C MET A 32 0.08 -0.34 -4.46
N LEU A 33 0.01 0.08 -5.72
CA LEU A 33 0.79 1.20 -6.25
C LEU A 33 -0.15 2.27 -6.79
N VAL A 34 0.02 3.49 -6.30
CA VAL A 34 -0.82 4.64 -6.64
C VAL A 34 0.02 5.64 -7.39
N TYR A 35 -0.29 5.95 -8.64
CA TYR A 35 0.47 6.85 -9.47
C TYR A 35 -0.22 8.21 -9.59
N TRP A 36 0.58 9.29 -9.50
CA TRP A 36 0.11 10.66 -9.75
C TRP A 36 1.21 11.46 -10.43
N GLY A 37 0.82 12.32 -11.37
CA GLY A 37 1.70 13.28 -12.04
C GLY A 37 2.75 12.70 -12.99
N SER A 38 3.47 11.63 -12.60
CA SER A 38 4.51 10.99 -13.39
C SER A 38 4.48 9.46 -13.25
N PRO A 39 4.67 8.68 -14.34
CA PRO A 39 4.79 7.23 -14.27
C PRO A 39 5.98 6.72 -13.44
N ALA A 40 6.97 7.57 -13.16
CA ALA A 40 8.12 7.22 -12.32
C ALA A 40 7.85 7.36 -10.82
N ILE A 41 6.73 7.99 -10.44
CA ILE A 41 6.36 8.27 -9.05
C ILE A 41 5.11 7.46 -8.72
N ALA A 42 5.24 6.60 -7.70
CA ALA A 42 4.10 5.91 -7.13
C ALA A 42 4.15 5.89 -5.60
N HIS A 43 3.00 5.74 -4.98
CA HIS A 43 2.88 5.54 -3.55
C HIS A 43 2.59 4.08 -3.30
N ALA A 44 3.48 3.44 -2.56
CA ALA A 44 3.38 2.02 -2.26
C ALA A 44 2.63 1.82 -0.95
N MET A 45 1.58 1.01 -1.00
CA MET A 45 0.81 0.55 0.15
C MET A 45 0.76 -0.97 0.13
N VAL A 46 0.53 -1.56 1.30
CA VAL A 46 0.35 -3.02 1.45
C VAL A 46 -1.05 -3.27 1.97
N SER A 47 -1.76 -4.25 1.44
CA SER A 47 -3.03 -4.70 1.99
C SER A 47 -2.95 -6.13 2.47
N PHE A 48 -3.19 -6.34 3.76
CA PHE A 48 -3.15 -7.65 4.39
C PHE A 48 -4.50 -8.35 4.25
N GLU A 49 -4.49 -9.58 3.73
CA GLU A 49 -5.67 -10.42 3.52
C GLU A 49 -5.80 -11.45 4.64
N PHE A 50 -6.97 -11.47 5.28
CA PHE A 50 -7.37 -12.44 6.29
C PHE A 50 -8.55 -13.27 5.78
N ASP A 51 -8.75 -14.46 6.35
CA ASP A 51 -9.92 -15.30 6.04
C ASP A 51 -11.25 -14.53 6.20
N GLY A 52 -12.22 -14.87 5.36
CA GLY A 52 -13.55 -14.26 5.39
C GLY A 52 -13.60 -12.87 4.75
N ASP A 53 -12.79 -12.65 3.70
CA ASP A 53 -12.70 -11.41 2.92
C ASP A 53 -12.36 -10.16 3.75
N GLN A 54 -11.74 -10.35 4.92
CA GLN A 54 -11.31 -9.24 5.77
C GLN A 54 -9.94 -8.72 5.31
N HIS A 55 -9.84 -7.41 5.10
CA HIS A 55 -8.62 -6.76 4.62
C HIS A 55 -8.21 -5.60 5.51
N LEU A 56 -6.91 -5.31 5.54
CA LEU A 56 -6.35 -4.16 6.24
C LEU A 56 -5.25 -3.52 5.40
N ALA A 57 -5.53 -2.34 4.86
CA ALA A 57 -4.53 -1.55 4.16
C ALA A 57 -3.62 -0.84 5.15
N VAL A 58 -2.33 -0.83 4.84
CA VAL A 58 -1.34 -0.02 5.55
C VAL A 58 -0.60 0.83 4.56
N SER A 59 -0.63 2.13 4.83
CA SER A 59 0.08 3.14 4.06
C SER A 59 1.17 3.76 4.91
N ILE A 60 2.39 3.78 4.41
CA ILE A 60 3.52 4.45 5.05
C ILE A 60 3.56 5.88 4.50
N GLU A 61 3.03 6.80 5.28
CA GLU A 61 2.84 8.20 4.93
C GLU A 61 3.88 9.09 5.61
N THR A 62 3.98 10.32 5.13
CA THR A 62 4.75 11.38 5.77
C THR A 62 3.83 12.31 6.57
N ARG A 63 4.17 12.58 7.82
CA ARG A 63 3.44 13.50 8.71
C ARG A 63 3.91 14.93 8.47
N LYS A 64 2.97 15.81 8.15
CA LYS A 64 3.20 17.23 7.85
C LYS A 64 3.24 18.08 9.12
N GLU A 65 4.07 19.13 9.13
CA GLU A 65 3.89 20.27 10.04
C GLU A 65 2.81 21.23 9.48
N LYS A 66 2.08 21.95 10.35
CA LYS A 66 0.89 22.75 9.98
C LYS A 66 1.17 23.95 9.05
N THR A 67 2.41 24.28 8.75
CA THR A 67 2.82 25.56 8.14
C THR A 67 3.39 25.47 6.72
N GLU A 68 3.46 24.30 6.08
CA GLU A 68 4.12 24.17 4.77
C GLU A 68 3.18 24.05 3.55
N SER A 69 3.47 24.80 2.49
CA SER A 69 2.80 24.76 1.19
C SER A 69 3.26 23.58 0.33
N TYR A 70 2.31 22.89 -0.28
CA TYR A 70 2.49 21.61 -0.99
C TYR A 70 3.09 21.75 -2.39
N SER A 71 4.00 20.84 -2.74
CA SER A 71 4.25 20.41 -4.12
C SER A 71 4.29 18.88 -4.12
N ALA A 72 3.47 18.24 -4.96
CA ALA A 72 3.34 16.77 -5.02
C ALA A 72 4.66 16.07 -5.37
N VAL A 73 5.53 16.75 -6.12
CA VAL A 73 6.87 16.25 -6.47
C VAL A 73 7.85 16.54 -5.32
N GLN A 74 7.83 17.74 -4.72
CA GLN A 74 8.73 18.05 -3.61
C GLN A 74 8.39 17.26 -2.33
N GLY A 75 7.11 16.95 -2.09
CA GLY A 75 6.65 16.15 -0.96
C GLY A 75 7.19 14.72 -0.96
N PHE A 76 7.51 14.17 -2.15
CA PHE A 76 8.16 12.87 -2.29
C PHE A 76 9.65 12.90 -1.88
N PHE A 77 10.31 14.07 -1.93
CA PHE A 77 11.74 14.25 -1.64
C PHE A 77 12.03 15.02 -0.34
N ARG A 78 11.01 15.45 0.41
CA ARG A 78 11.18 16.24 1.65
C ARG A 78 11.16 15.37 2.90
N GLN A 79 11.98 15.77 3.89
CA GLN A 79 12.07 15.15 5.22
C GLN A 79 10.76 15.36 6.00
N TYR A 80 10.16 14.27 6.47
CA TYR A 80 8.98 14.29 7.33
C TYR A 80 9.04 13.13 8.32
N GLU A 81 8.36 13.25 9.46
CA GLU A 81 8.15 12.12 10.38
C GLU A 81 7.35 11.02 9.64
N ILE A 82 7.74 9.75 9.78
CA ILE A 82 7.01 8.62 9.16
C ILE A 82 5.76 8.32 9.97
N LEU A 83 4.65 8.05 9.29
CA LEU A 83 3.39 7.61 9.89
C LEU A 83 2.91 6.31 9.21
N TYR A 84 2.56 5.31 10.01
CA TYR A 84 1.87 4.11 9.52
C TYR A 84 0.36 4.31 9.67
N VAL A 85 -0.34 4.46 8.54
CA VAL A 85 -1.79 4.61 8.51
C VAL A 85 -2.42 3.26 8.20
N PHE A 86 -2.97 2.63 9.24
CA PHE A 86 -3.83 1.45 9.12
C PHE A 86 -5.25 1.90 8.76
N ALA A 87 -5.74 1.51 7.59
CA ALA A 87 -6.99 2.00 7.02
C ALA A 87 -7.87 0.89 6.43
N ASP A 88 -9.17 1.17 6.39
CA ASP A 88 -10.09 0.46 5.53
C ASP A 88 -9.71 0.67 4.05
N GLU A 89 -9.82 -0.37 3.24
CA GLU A 89 -9.47 -0.28 1.82
C GLU A 89 -10.38 0.69 1.06
N ARG A 90 -11.67 0.74 1.42
CA ARG A 90 -12.60 1.67 0.80
C ARG A 90 -12.16 3.10 1.04
N ASP A 91 -11.83 3.45 2.28
CA ASP A 91 -11.30 4.79 2.61
C ASP A 91 -10.08 5.13 1.74
N ILE A 92 -9.04 4.30 1.81
CA ILE A 92 -7.74 4.67 1.26
C ILE A 92 -7.68 4.61 -0.26
N VAL A 93 -8.47 3.74 -0.91
CA VAL A 93 -8.56 3.63 -2.38
C VAL A 93 -9.54 4.66 -2.94
N ARG A 94 -10.66 4.91 -2.26
CA ARG A 94 -11.69 5.83 -2.76
C ARG A 94 -11.19 7.26 -2.85
N VAL A 95 -10.45 7.76 -1.84
CA VAL A 95 -9.88 9.12 -1.90
C VAL A 95 -9.02 9.34 -3.15
N ARG A 96 -8.28 8.30 -3.55
CA ARG A 96 -7.32 8.32 -4.65
C ARG A 96 -8.03 8.25 -6.00
N THR A 97 -8.96 7.30 -6.13
CA THR A 97 -9.69 7.05 -7.37
C THR A 97 -10.76 8.11 -7.66
N HIS A 98 -11.55 8.52 -6.66
CA HIS A 98 -12.74 9.37 -6.87
C HIS A 98 -12.48 10.87 -6.79
N PHE A 99 -11.54 11.27 -5.94
CA PHE A 99 -11.39 12.68 -5.58
C PHE A 99 -10.05 13.28 -5.99
N ARG A 100 -9.01 12.45 -6.17
CA ARG A 100 -7.68 12.89 -6.62
C ARG A 100 -7.33 12.49 -8.06
N ASN A 101 -8.15 11.65 -8.69
CA ASN A 101 -7.90 11.11 -10.03
C ASN A 101 -6.53 10.45 -10.18
N GLU A 102 -6.11 9.70 -9.14
CA GLU A 102 -4.86 8.93 -9.14
C GLU A 102 -5.09 7.54 -9.71
N ASP A 103 -4.09 6.97 -10.39
CA ASP A 103 -4.16 5.61 -10.94
C ASP A 103 -3.75 4.60 -9.88
N VAL A 104 -4.69 3.74 -9.46
CA VAL A 104 -4.46 2.71 -8.46
C VAL A 104 -4.32 1.35 -9.12
N TYR A 105 -3.22 0.68 -8.82
CA TYR A 105 -2.95 -0.69 -9.24
C TYR A 105 -2.85 -1.60 -8.03
N LEU A 106 -3.52 -2.75 -8.08
CA LEU A 106 -3.50 -3.77 -7.03
C LEU A 106 -2.91 -5.07 -7.59
N TYR A 107 -1.82 -5.53 -7.00
CA TYR A 107 -1.14 -6.75 -7.40
C TYR A 107 -1.18 -7.79 -6.31
N HIS A 108 -1.70 -8.98 -6.65
CA HIS A 108 -1.53 -10.16 -5.82
C HIS A 108 -0.05 -10.56 -5.77
N THR A 109 0.47 -10.76 -4.57
CA THR A 109 1.84 -11.24 -4.36
C THR A 109 1.86 -12.72 -4.07
N ASN A 110 3.03 -13.35 -4.21
CA ASN A 110 3.25 -14.74 -3.80
C ASN A 110 3.83 -14.87 -2.39
N ILE A 111 3.58 -13.88 -1.52
CA ILE A 111 4.02 -13.95 -0.13
C ILE A 111 3.33 -15.13 0.57
N THR A 112 4.09 -15.91 1.34
CA THR A 112 3.52 -17.01 2.13
C THR A 112 2.83 -16.45 3.37
N PRO A 113 1.84 -17.15 3.95
CA PRO A 113 1.16 -16.71 5.17
C PRO A 113 2.13 -16.36 6.31
N ASP A 114 3.18 -17.15 6.53
CA ASP A 114 4.16 -16.90 7.59
C ASP A 114 4.96 -15.61 7.35
N HIS A 115 5.37 -15.35 6.11
CA HIS A 115 6.06 -14.11 5.77
C HIS A 115 5.11 -12.90 5.82
N ALA A 116 3.84 -13.07 5.46
CA ALA A 116 2.83 -12.02 5.62
C ALA A 116 2.63 -11.67 7.09
N LYS A 117 2.59 -12.67 8.00
CA LYS A 117 2.50 -12.45 9.45
C LYS A 117 3.72 -11.73 9.99
N ALA A 118 4.91 -12.14 9.57
CA ALA A 118 6.14 -11.46 9.95
C ALA A 118 6.15 -10.00 9.48
N LEU A 119 5.72 -9.74 8.24
CA LEU A 119 5.61 -8.38 7.69
C LEU A 119 4.61 -7.54 8.49
N PHE A 120 3.42 -8.08 8.78
CA PHE A 120 2.39 -7.42 9.57
C PHE A 120 2.90 -7.04 10.97
N MET A 121 3.54 -7.98 11.65
CA MET A 121 4.10 -7.75 12.99
C MET A 121 5.21 -6.71 12.98
N THR A 122 6.01 -6.66 11.92
CA THR A 122 7.01 -5.60 11.75
C THR A 122 6.35 -4.23 11.57
N TYR A 123 5.31 -4.12 10.73
CA TYR A 123 4.55 -2.86 10.58
C TYR A 123 3.92 -2.41 11.90
N ALA A 124 3.30 -3.33 12.66
CA ALA A 124 2.69 -3.05 13.95
C ALA A 124 3.72 -2.59 15.00
N ARG A 125 4.89 -3.24 15.06
CA ARG A 125 5.99 -2.84 15.96
C ARG A 125 6.50 -1.44 15.63
N HIS A 126 6.73 -1.13 14.36
CA HIS A 126 7.18 0.21 13.93
C HIS A 126 6.14 1.28 14.27
N ALA A 127 4.86 1.01 14.02
CA ALA A 127 3.78 1.93 14.36
C ALA A 127 3.68 2.19 15.88
N ASN A 128 3.75 1.13 16.70
CA ASN A 128 3.73 1.28 18.16
C ASN A 128 4.94 2.04 18.68
N ARG A 129 6.13 1.75 18.13
CA ARG A 129 7.36 2.49 18.48
C ARG A 129 7.22 3.97 18.16
N LEU A 130 6.70 4.32 16.98
CA LEU A 130 6.50 5.72 16.58
C LEU A 130 5.44 6.44 17.43
N ALA A 131 4.48 5.71 17.99
CA ALA A 131 3.50 6.26 18.92
C ALA A 131 4.12 6.62 20.28
N GLU A 132 5.16 5.89 20.72
CA GLU A 132 5.89 6.14 21.97
C GLU A 132 7.04 7.14 21.79
N THR A 133 7.84 6.97 20.74
CA THR A 133 9.03 7.76 20.42
C THR A 133 8.99 8.19 18.95
N PRO A 134 8.62 9.45 18.65
CA PRO A 134 8.68 9.98 17.29
C PRO A 134 10.13 9.97 16.77
N ASP A 135 10.36 9.32 15.63
CA ASP A 135 11.67 9.27 14.97
C ASP A 135 11.62 10.06 13.64
N TRP A 136 12.62 10.94 13.43
CA TRP A 136 12.79 11.73 12.21
C TRP A 136 13.59 10.91 11.18
N TYR A 137 13.00 10.62 10.02
CA TYR A 137 13.68 9.87 8.95
C TYR A 137 14.17 10.78 7.81
N ASN A 138 15.33 10.42 7.23
CA ASN A 138 15.91 11.09 6.07
C ASN A 138 15.23 10.64 4.76
N ALA A 139 14.46 11.53 4.14
CA ALA A 139 13.70 11.26 2.91
C ALA A 139 14.55 10.98 1.66
N PHE A 140 15.82 11.39 1.62
CA PHE A 140 16.74 11.05 0.52
C PHE A 140 17.05 9.55 0.43
N THR A 141 16.89 8.80 1.53
CA THR A 141 17.13 7.35 1.58
C THR A 141 15.88 6.55 1.96
N SER A 142 14.79 7.22 2.37
CA SER A 142 13.58 6.61 2.95
C SER A 142 12.30 7.29 2.44
N ASN A 143 11.68 6.70 1.41
CA ASN A 143 10.31 6.96 0.93
C ASN A 143 9.39 5.76 1.21
N CYS A 144 8.10 5.83 0.86
CA CYS A 144 7.14 4.74 1.11
C CYS A 144 7.59 3.39 0.51
N ALA A 145 8.12 3.36 -0.71
CA ALA A 145 8.55 2.13 -1.36
C ALA A 145 9.83 1.51 -0.74
N THR A 146 10.83 2.35 -0.39
CA THR A 146 12.02 1.88 0.33
C THR A 146 11.69 1.39 1.73
N ASN A 147 10.72 2.00 2.42
CA ASN A 147 10.22 1.52 3.71
C ASN A 147 9.51 0.16 3.57
N VAL A 148 8.70 -0.05 2.53
CA VAL A 148 8.13 -1.39 2.25
C VAL A 148 9.24 -2.42 2.09
N VAL A 149 10.29 -2.12 1.33
CA VAL A 149 11.45 -3.01 1.14
C VAL A 149 12.21 -3.23 2.45
N ALA A 150 12.42 -2.20 3.27
CA ALA A 150 13.10 -2.32 4.56
C ALA A 150 12.33 -3.26 5.50
N ASN A 151 11.02 -3.06 5.64
CA ASN A 151 10.16 -3.93 6.44
C ASN A 151 10.14 -5.38 5.91
N LEU A 152 10.13 -5.58 4.58
CA LEU A 152 10.22 -6.92 3.98
C LEU A 152 11.52 -7.65 4.30
N ARG A 153 12.64 -6.92 4.37
CA ARG A 153 13.96 -7.50 4.70
C ARG A 153 14.09 -7.78 6.19
N GLU A 154 13.55 -6.91 7.04
CA GLU A 154 13.54 -7.13 8.48
C GLU A 154 12.66 -8.32 8.86
N SER A 155 11.49 -8.45 8.24
CA SER A 155 10.56 -9.55 8.50
C SER A 155 11.00 -10.89 7.89
N ASN A 156 11.79 -10.86 6.82
CA ASN A 156 12.32 -12.06 6.17
C ASN A 156 13.81 -11.88 5.81
N PRO A 157 14.73 -12.44 6.62
CA PRO A 157 16.17 -12.36 6.37
C PRO A 157 16.60 -12.97 5.02
N SER A 158 15.84 -13.91 4.46
CA SER A 158 16.08 -14.51 3.15
C SER A 158 15.48 -13.70 1.98
N SER A 159 14.85 -12.55 2.26
CA SER A 159 14.27 -11.69 1.23
C SER A 159 15.35 -11.16 0.28
N ILE A 160 15.15 -11.36 -1.01
CA ILE A 160 16.02 -10.82 -2.07
C ILE A 160 15.69 -9.37 -2.44
N ALA A 161 14.68 -8.77 -1.80
CA ALA A 161 14.31 -7.38 -2.06
C ALA A 161 15.47 -6.45 -1.67
N ARG A 162 15.88 -5.57 -2.58
CA ARG A 162 16.96 -4.59 -2.35
C ARG A 162 16.49 -3.20 -2.69
N VAL A 163 16.93 -2.20 -1.93
CA VAL A 163 16.79 -0.80 -2.34
C VAL A 163 17.73 -0.55 -3.52
N ASN A 164 17.20 -0.01 -4.60
CA ASN A 164 17.95 0.50 -5.75
C ASN A 164 17.17 1.66 -6.37
N TRP A 165 17.68 2.24 -7.46
CA TRP A 165 17.03 3.36 -8.13
C TRP A 165 15.57 3.08 -8.55
N GLU A 166 15.21 1.84 -8.88
CA GLU A 166 13.83 1.43 -9.24
C GLU A 166 12.87 1.41 -8.03
N ILE A 167 13.40 1.39 -6.80
CA ILE A 167 12.60 1.53 -5.57
C ILE A 167 12.57 3.00 -5.12
N LEU A 168 13.65 3.75 -5.38
CA LEU A 168 13.67 5.21 -5.17
C LEU A 168 12.67 5.90 -6.09
N LEU A 169 12.65 5.52 -7.37
CA LEU A 169 11.58 5.83 -8.32
C LEU A 169 10.50 4.76 -8.20
N SER A 170 9.71 4.86 -7.14
CA SER A 170 8.69 3.88 -6.73
C SER A 170 7.72 3.46 -7.84
N GLY A 171 7.56 4.24 -8.91
CA GLY A 171 6.79 3.85 -10.09
C GLY A 171 7.30 2.58 -10.79
N TYR A 172 8.57 2.19 -10.58
CA TYR A 172 9.14 0.96 -11.11
C TYR A 172 9.05 -0.23 -10.14
N ALA A 173 8.53 -0.04 -8.93
CA ALA A 173 8.49 -1.07 -7.90
C ALA A 173 7.69 -2.32 -8.34
N GLY A 174 6.56 -2.13 -9.04
CA GLY A 174 5.74 -3.22 -9.56
C GLY A 174 6.48 -4.09 -10.57
N ARG A 175 7.15 -3.45 -11.55
CA ARG A 175 7.97 -4.15 -12.56
C ARG A 175 9.13 -4.91 -11.93
N LYS A 176 9.75 -4.33 -10.90
CA LYS A 176 10.81 -5.00 -10.16
C LYS A 176 10.31 -6.21 -9.36
N ALA A 177 9.17 -6.08 -8.68
CA ALA A 177 8.52 -7.19 -7.98
C ALA A 177 8.17 -8.32 -8.96
N TYR A 178 7.63 -7.98 -10.13
CA TYR A 178 7.37 -8.92 -11.22
C TYR A 178 8.65 -9.66 -11.67
N ARG A 179 9.73 -8.92 -11.99
CA ARG A 179 11.04 -9.51 -12.38
C ARG A 179 11.64 -10.44 -11.32
N ASN A 180 11.40 -10.13 -10.05
CA ASN A 180 11.84 -10.96 -8.92
C ASN A 180 10.93 -12.17 -8.67
N GLY A 181 9.94 -12.41 -9.53
CA GLY A 181 8.97 -13.49 -9.41
C GLY A 181 8.10 -13.35 -8.16
N ARG A 182 7.79 -12.11 -7.73
CA ARG A 182 6.94 -11.83 -6.56
C ARG A 182 5.49 -11.54 -6.89
N LEU A 183 5.20 -11.26 -8.16
CA LEU A 183 3.86 -11.07 -8.71
C LEU A 183 3.53 -12.22 -9.69
N TYR A 184 2.32 -12.25 -10.24
CA TYR A 184 1.93 -13.21 -11.28
C TYR A 184 2.79 -13.03 -12.55
N THR A 185 3.49 -14.09 -12.99
CA THR A 185 4.39 -14.05 -14.16
C THR A 185 3.88 -14.85 -15.37
N GLY A 186 2.59 -15.20 -15.40
CA GLY A 186 2.00 -15.95 -16.52
C GLY A 186 1.62 -15.10 -17.75
N MET A 187 1.93 -13.80 -17.74
CA MET A 187 1.70 -12.86 -18.84
C MET A 187 2.73 -11.73 -18.79
N PRO A 188 2.98 -11.00 -19.91
CA PRO A 188 3.85 -9.82 -19.90
C PRO A 188 3.46 -8.79 -18.82
N PHE A 189 4.44 -8.07 -18.27
CA PHE A 189 4.18 -7.14 -17.17
C PHE A 189 3.19 -6.03 -17.55
N GLU A 190 3.24 -5.55 -18.80
CA GLU A 190 2.33 -4.54 -19.32
C GLU A 190 0.87 -5.02 -19.30
N GLU A 191 0.65 -6.30 -19.61
CA GLU A 191 -0.68 -6.91 -19.53
C GLU A 191 -1.11 -7.12 -18.07
N LEU A 192 -0.20 -7.58 -17.21
CA LEU A 192 -0.46 -7.67 -15.76
C LEU A 192 -0.86 -6.31 -15.20
N GLN A 193 -0.10 -5.26 -15.51
CA GLN A 193 -0.33 -3.90 -15.04
C GLN A 193 -1.69 -3.39 -15.53
N ALA A 194 -2.02 -3.55 -16.81
CA ALA A 194 -3.31 -3.16 -17.35
C ALA A 194 -4.48 -3.87 -16.64
N ARG A 195 -4.37 -5.19 -16.39
CA ARG A 195 -5.38 -5.95 -15.66
C ARG A 195 -5.43 -5.65 -14.16
N SER A 196 -4.38 -5.06 -13.61
CA SER A 196 -4.25 -4.71 -12.19
C SER A 196 -4.75 -3.29 -11.88
N HIS A 197 -5.18 -2.51 -12.88
CA HIS A 197 -5.74 -1.17 -12.69
C HIS A 197 -7.17 -1.28 -12.14
N VAL A 198 -7.38 -0.78 -10.92
CA VAL A 198 -8.65 -1.02 -10.20
C VAL A 198 -9.63 0.15 -10.25
N ASN A 199 -9.26 1.30 -10.85
CA ASN A 199 -10.08 2.52 -10.81
C ASN A 199 -11.51 2.30 -11.29
N ALA A 200 -11.71 1.65 -12.44
CA ALA A 200 -13.04 1.44 -13.00
C ALA A 200 -13.94 0.60 -12.06
N ILE A 201 -13.37 -0.44 -11.45
CA ILE A 201 -14.08 -1.28 -10.48
C ILE A 201 -14.33 -0.51 -9.19
N ALA A 202 -13.33 0.25 -8.70
CA ALA A 202 -13.48 1.08 -7.51
C ALA A 202 -14.60 2.11 -7.65
N HIS A 203 -14.75 2.73 -8.82
CA HIS A 203 -15.87 3.63 -9.12
C HIS A 203 -17.22 2.92 -9.12
N THR A 204 -17.28 1.74 -9.75
CA THR A 204 -18.52 0.96 -9.82
C THR A 204 -18.94 0.43 -8.46
N ALA A 205 -17.97 0.03 -7.64
CA ALA A 205 -18.16 -0.57 -6.33
C ALA A 205 -18.23 0.47 -5.20
N ASP A 206 -18.35 1.78 -5.48
CA ASP A 206 -18.20 2.85 -4.47
C ASP A 206 -18.94 2.50 -3.18
N ASN A 207 -20.24 2.24 -3.25
CA ASN A 207 -21.07 1.95 -2.08
C ASN A 207 -21.23 0.46 -1.74
N ASP A 208 -20.44 -0.42 -2.37
CA ASP A 208 -20.48 -1.86 -2.07
C ASP A 208 -19.87 -2.14 -0.69
N PRO A 209 -20.62 -2.75 0.25
CA PRO A 209 -20.05 -3.18 1.54
C PRO A 209 -18.91 -4.20 1.38
N ASN A 210 -18.80 -4.86 0.22
CA ASN A 210 -17.73 -5.79 -0.13
C ASN A 210 -16.67 -5.15 -1.04
N PHE A 211 -16.46 -3.83 -0.97
CA PHE A 211 -15.50 -3.07 -1.80
C PHE A 211 -14.15 -3.78 -1.95
N ALA A 212 -13.56 -4.24 -0.84
CA ALA A 212 -12.30 -4.97 -0.78
C ALA A 212 -12.25 -6.21 -1.70
N ARG A 213 -13.34 -6.99 -1.69
CA ARG A 213 -13.51 -8.16 -2.56
C ARG A 213 -13.75 -7.72 -4.00
N ALA A 214 -14.59 -6.69 -4.21
CA ALA A 214 -14.97 -6.21 -5.53
C ALA A 214 -13.73 -5.79 -6.36
N ILE A 215 -12.83 -4.98 -5.78
CA ILE A 215 -11.61 -4.51 -6.46
C ILE A 215 -10.61 -5.64 -6.81
N ARG A 216 -10.83 -6.87 -6.33
CA ARG A 216 -9.99 -8.04 -6.60
C ARG A 216 -10.59 -9.02 -7.62
N VAL A 217 -11.85 -8.83 -8.01
CA VAL A 217 -12.51 -9.74 -8.95
C VAL A 217 -11.81 -9.69 -10.31
N GLY A 218 -11.32 -10.85 -10.78
CA GLY A 218 -10.67 -10.98 -12.08
C GLY A 218 -9.20 -10.56 -12.13
N LEU A 219 -8.61 -10.14 -11.00
CA LEU A 219 -7.17 -9.83 -10.97
C LEU A 219 -6.32 -11.10 -11.13
N PRO A 220 -5.18 -11.04 -11.86
CA PRO A 220 -4.28 -12.17 -11.97
C PRO A 220 -3.71 -12.59 -10.60
N ARG A 221 -3.83 -13.88 -10.27
CA ARG A 221 -3.34 -14.46 -9.01
C ARG A 221 -2.17 -15.40 -9.28
N PRO A 222 -1.05 -15.27 -8.56
CA PRO A 222 -0.03 -16.32 -8.52
C PRO A 222 -0.65 -17.65 -8.09
N ASP A 223 -0.20 -18.76 -8.69
CA ASP A 223 -0.55 -20.09 -8.18
C ASP A 223 -0.11 -20.20 -6.72
N ALA A 224 -0.97 -20.77 -5.88
CA ALA A 224 -0.64 -21.05 -4.49
C ALA A 224 0.60 -21.98 -4.47
N ARG A 225 1.71 -21.50 -3.90
CA ARG A 225 2.92 -22.28 -3.69
C ARG A 225 2.90 -22.98 -2.35
#